data_AF-A0A2K8VDZ5-F1
#
_entry.id   AF-A0A2K8VDZ5-F1
#
_cell.length_a   1.000
_cell.length_b   1.000
_cell.length_c   1.000
_cell.angle_alpha   90.00
_cell.angle_beta   90.00
_cell.angle_gamma   90.00
#
_symmetry.space_group_name_H-M   'P 1'
#
loop_
_entity.id
_entity.type
_entity.pdbx_description
1 polymer ?
#
loop_
_entity_poly.entity_id
_entity_poly.type
_entity_poly.pdbx_seq_one_letter_code
_entity_poly.pdbx_strand_id
1 'polypeptide(L)'
;MNWKWIFEKGMFWILILTFFMGNYFSGQEIIGENKTVGWTFDQSNQWIINGLIVFGSWLIFFIGYGIVALMRKKTDLNLSIAHLAIFILTLIIGIVNDLFGTRVLIISLISILVFGLNIYRTFKK
;
A
#
# COMPACT_ATOMS: atom_id res chain seq x y z
N MET A 1 -26.74 5.50 -7.33
CA MET A 1 -25.33 5.23 -7.69
C MET A 1 -25.01 3.78 -7.34
N ASN A 2 -24.53 2.97 -8.28
CA ASN A 2 -24.26 1.55 -8.02
C ASN A 2 -22.91 1.42 -7.28
N TRP A 3 -22.93 1.05 -6.00
CA TRP A 3 -21.74 0.94 -5.15
C TRP A 3 -20.63 0.07 -5.75
N LYS A 4 -20.98 -0.93 -6.57
CA LYS A 4 -20.01 -1.77 -7.28
C LYS A 4 -19.09 -0.96 -8.17
N TRP A 5 -19.61 0.08 -8.81
CA TRP A 5 -18.85 0.92 -9.74
C TRP A 5 -17.70 1.67 -9.06
N ILE A 6 -17.89 2.07 -7.79
CA ILE A 6 -16.88 2.77 -6.99
C ILE A 6 -15.65 1.88 -6.85
N PHE A 7 -15.82 0.60 -6.53
CA PHE A 7 -14.72 -0.34 -6.35
C PHE A 7 -14.22 -0.99 -7.65
N GLU A 8 -15.03 -1.08 -8.70
CA GLU A 8 -14.60 -1.67 -9.98
C GLU A 8 -13.84 -0.68 -10.87
N LYS A 9 -14.13 0.63 -10.74
CA LYS A 9 -13.53 1.68 -11.59
C LYS A 9 -12.83 2.79 -10.82
N GLY A 10 -13.21 3.00 -9.56
CA GLY A 10 -12.68 4.09 -8.73
C GLY A 10 -11.47 3.72 -7.88
N MET A 11 -10.95 2.49 -7.95
CA MET A 11 -9.88 2.03 -7.05
C MET A 11 -8.65 2.93 -7.02
N PHE A 12 -8.25 3.49 -8.16
CA PHE A 12 -7.17 4.46 -8.21
C PHE A 12 -7.44 5.66 -7.29
N TRP A 13 -8.61 6.30 -7.45
CA TRP A 13 -9.00 7.45 -6.65
C TRP A 13 -9.20 7.11 -5.17
N ILE A 14 -9.78 5.94 -4.89
CA ILE A 14 -9.98 5.46 -3.52
C ILE A 14 -8.64 5.25 -2.81
N LEU A 15 -7.67 4.62 -3.48
CA LEU A 15 -6.34 4.41 -2.91
C LEU A 15 -5.63 5.73 -2.67
N ILE A 16 -5.69 6.67 -3.63
CA ILE A 16 -5.11 8.01 -3.46
C ILE A 16 -5.71 8.71 -2.24
N LEU A 17 -7.04 8.72 -2.14
CA LEU A 17 -7.73 9.38 -1.05
C LEU A 17 -7.41 8.73 0.30
N THR A 18 -7.35 7.40 0.34
CA THR A 18 -7.00 6.64 1.55
C THR A 18 -5.55 6.93 1.97
N PHE A 19 -4.63 7.00 1.01
CA PHE A 19 -3.23 7.33 1.27
C PHE A 19 -3.06 8.75 1.83
N PHE A 20 -3.70 9.75 1.22
CA PHE A 20 -3.64 11.12 1.73
C PHE A 20 -4.29 11.25 3.11
N MET A 21 -5.44 10.63 3.34
CA MET A 21 -6.07 10.60 4.66
C MET A 21 -5.13 9.95 5.70
N GLY A 22 -4.58 8.78 5.38
CA GLY A 22 -3.66 8.07 6.28
C GLY A 22 -2.46 8.92 6.67
N ASN A 23 -1.81 9.57 5.69
CA ASN A 23 -0.66 10.43 5.96
C ASN A 23 -1.05 11.70 6.72
N TYR A 24 -2.16 12.36 6.35
CA TYR A 24 -2.62 13.58 7.02
C TYR A 24 -2.91 13.36 8.51
N PHE A 25 -3.53 12.24 8.87
CA PHE A 25 -3.83 11.89 10.27
C PHE A 25 -2.66 11.24 11.01
N SER A 26 -1.61 10.78 10.32
CA SER A 26 -0.53 10.01 10.96
C SER A 26 0.35 10.82 11.90
N GLY A 27 0.42 12.16 11.77
CA GLY A 27 1.05 13.06 12.75
C GLY A 27 2.50 12.73 13.14
N GLN A 28 3.19 11.85 12.41
CA GLN A 28 4.51 11.35 12.80
C GLN A 28 5.57 12.39 12.47
N GLU A 29 6.13 13.02 13.50
CA GLU A 29 7.34 13.81 13.39
C GLU A 29 8.51 12.88 13.05
N ILE A 30 9.32 13.25 12.05
CA ILE A 30 10.55 12.52 11.73
C ILE A 30 11.55 12.81 12.86
N ILE A 31 11.61 11.93 13.85
CA ILE A 31 12.64 11.99 14.89
C ILE A 31 13.94 11.54 14.25
N GLY A 32 14.79 12.50 13.90
CA GLY A 32 16.13 12.23 13.39
C GLY A 32 17.03 11.73 14.52
N GLU A 33 17.24 10.42 14.64
CA GLU A 33 18.29 9.87 15.50
C GLU A 33 19.67 10.15 14.88
N ASN A 34 20.49 10.96 15.57
CA ASN A 34 21.83 11.31 15.12
C ASN A 34 22.81 10.15 15.39
N LYS A 35 23.04 9.27 14.39
CA LYS A 35 23.88 8.06 14.49
C LYS A 35 25.39 8.30 14.36
N THR A 36 25.96 9.20 15.16
CA THR A 36 27.40 9.56 15.00
C THR A 36 28.39 8.60 15.67
N VAL A 37 28.00 7.58 16.45
CA VAL A 37 29.00 6.75 17.16
C VAL A 37 28.60 5.27 17.26
N GLY A 38 29.41 4.41 16.64
CA GLY A 38 29.47 2.97 16.94
C GLY A 38 29.07 2.06 15.77
N TRP A 39 30.01 1.28 15.26
CA TRP A 39 29.76 0.18 14.32
C TRP A 39 28.99 -0.95 15.02
N THR A 40 27.69 -0.75 15.24
CA THR A 40 26.74 -1.85 15.31
C THR A 40 26.44 -2.28 13.88
N PHE A 41 26.34 -3.58 13.63
CA PHE A 41 25.71 -4.10 12.42
C PHE A 41 24.23 -3.69 12.50
N ASP A 42 23.96 -2.47 12.08
CA ASP A 42 22.81 -1.68 12.51
C ASP A 42 21.56 -2.13 11.72
N GLN A 43 20.40 -2.19 12.38
CA GLN A 43 19.08 -2.32 11.74
C GLN A 43 18.85 -1.29 10.61
N SER A 44 19.77 -0.32 10.47
CA SER A 44 20.05 0.55 9.32
C SER A 44 19.86 0.00 7.90
N ASN A 45 19.95 -1.31 7.63
CA ASN A 45 19.67 -1.82 6.27
C ASN A 45 18.30 -2.47 6.14
N GLN A 46 17.74 -2.94 7.26
CA GLN A 46 16.44 -3.61 7.28
C GLN A 46 15.31 -2.60 7.04
N TRP A 47 15.40 -1.37 7.57
CA TRP A 47 14.45 -0.31 7.25
C TRP A 47 14.49 0.09 5.76
N ILE A 48 15.67 0.03 5.11
CA ILE A 48 15.82 0.34 3.69
C ILE A 48 15.10 -0.72 2.85
N ILE A 49 15.36 -2.00 3.12
CA ILE A 49 14.74 -3.11 2.38
C ILE A 49 13.23 -3.16 2.64
N ASN A 50 12.80 -3.06 3.90
CA ASN A 50 11.39 -3.09 4.26
C ASN A 50 10.66 -1.86 3.72
N GLY A 51 11.26 -0.68 3.83
CA GLY A 51 10.74 0.56 3.27
C GLY A 51 10.60 0.49 1.75
N LEU A 52 11.58 -0.09 1.05
CA LEU A 52 11.50 -0.33 -0.40
C LEU A 52 10.32 -1.24 -0.75
N ILE A 53 10.09 -2.31 0.01
CA ILE A 53 8.96 -3.21 -0.23
C ILE A 53 7.63 -2.51 0.04
N VAL A 54 7.48 -1.84 1.18
CA VAL A 54 6.23 -1.18 1.56
C VAL A 54 5.92 -0.01 0.62
N PHE A 55 6.79 0.99 0.50
CA PHE A 55 6.56 2.14 -0.38
C PHE A 55 6.58 1.76 -1.86
N GLY A 56 7.49 0.88 -2.27
CA GLY A 56 7.55 0.40 -3.64
C GLY A 56 6.26 -0.30 -4.05
N SER A 57 5.67 -1.10 -3.15
CA SER A 57 4.36 -1.71 -3.41
C SER A 57 3.26 -0.68 -3.61
N TRP A 58 3.23 0.39 -2.80
CA TRP A 58 2.22 1.44 -2.93
C TRP A 58 2.32 2.17 -4.27
N LEU A 59 3.54 2.48 -4.71
CA LEU A 59 3.78 3.05 -6.04
C LEU A 59 3.28 2.11 -7.14
N ILE A 60 3.59 0.81 -7.05
CA ILE A 60 3.10 -0.20 -7.98
C ILE A 60 1.57 -0.25 -8.00
N PHE A 61 0.91 -0.14 -6.84
CA PHE A 61 -0.55 -0.12 -6.75
C PHE A 61 -1.15 1.11 -7.44
N PHE A 62 -0.62 2.30 -7.19
CA PHE A 62 -1.07 3.53 -7.84
C PHE A 62 -0.88 3.46 -9.35
N ILE A 63 0.28 3.00 -9.81
CA ILE A 63 0.55 2.86 -11.24
C ILE A 63 -0.39 1.85 -11.86
N GLY A 64 -0.53 0.65 -11.30
CA GLY A 64 -1.35 -0.40 -11.93
C GLY A 64 -2.84 -0.09 -11.92
N TYR A 65 -3.41 0.40 -10.82
CA TYR A 65 -4.80 0.87 -10.83
C TYR A 65 -4.98 2.14 -11.68
N GLY A 66 -3.97 3.00 -11.76
CA GLY A 66 -3.95 4.15 -12.67
C GLY A 66 -4.04 3.72 -14.12
N ILE A 67 -3.25 2.74 -14.55
CA ILE A 67 -3.33 2.14 -15.89
C ILE A 67 -4.72 1.57 -16.14
N VAL A 68 -5.27 0.79 -15.20
CA VAL A 68 -6.62 0.22 -15.34
C VAL A 68 -7.68 1.32 -15.50
N ALA A 69 -7.58 2.40 -14.73
CA ALA A 69 -8.48 3.55 -14.81
C ALA A 69 -8.36 4.29 -16.15
N LEU A 70 -7.14 4.53 -16.65
CA LEU A 70 -6.88 5.14 -17.96
C LEU A 70 -7.45 4.29 -19.11
N MET A 71 -7.30 2.96 -19.01
CA MET A 71 -7.87 2.00 -19.97
C MET A 71 -9.38 1.82 -19.81
N ARG A 72 -10.01 2.47 -18.83
CA ARG A 72 -11.45 2.38 -18.52
C ARG A 72 -11.94 0.94 -18.29
N LYS A 73 -11.04 0.02 -17.90
CA LYS A 73 -11.35 -1.37 -17.56
C LYS A 73 -12.00 -1.46 -16.17
N LYS A 74 -12.71 -2.56 -15.91
CA LYS A 74 -13.31 -2.87 -14.61
C LYS A 74 -12.49 -3.92 -13.90
N THR A 75 -12.12 -3.67 -12.66
CA THR A 75 -11.44 -4.64 -11.80
C THR A 75 -12.38 -5.69 -11.25
N ASP A 76 -11.84 -6.75 -10.65
CA ASP A 76 -12.64 -7.71 -9.89
C ASP A 76 -13.07 -7.05 -8.57
N LEU A 77 -14.38 -6.95 -8.35
CA LEU A 77 -14.97 -6.26 -7.20
C LEU A 77 -14.44 -6.82 -5.86
N ASN A 78 -14.44 -8.14 -5.71
CA ASN A 78 -14.09 -8.79 -4.44
C ASN A 78 -12.60 -8.59 -4.14
N LEU A 79 -11.74 -8.73 -5.15
CA LEU A 79 -10.30 -8.50 -4.99
C LEU A 79 -9.99 -7.02 -4.74
N SER A 80 -10.76 -6.11 -5.33
CA SER A 80 -10.61 -4.66 -5.12
C SER A 80 -10.93 -4.26 -3.68
N ILE A 81 -12.04 -4.78 -3.14
CA ILE A 81 -12.43 -4.56 -1.74
C ILE A 81 -11.40 -5.18 -0.79
N ALA A 82 -10.98 -6.44 -1.05
CA ALA A 82 -9.96 -7.10 -0.23
C ALA A 82 -8.64 -6.33 -0.23
N HIS A 83 -8.18 -5.89 -1.41
CA HIS A 83 -6.97 -5.09 -1.54
C HIS A 83 -7.06 -3.78 -0.77
N LEU A 84 -8.18 -3.06 -0.86
CA LEU A 84 -8.39 -1.83 -0.09
C LEU A 84 -8.37 -2.09 1.42
N ALA A 85 -9.04 -3.14 1.89
CA ALA A 85 -9.06 -3.49 3.31
C ALA A 85 -7.66 -3.80 3.83
N ILE A 86 -6.86 -4.55 3.05
CA ILE A 86 -5.45 -4.84 3.39
C ILE A 86 -4.61 -3.57 3.38
N PHE A 87 -4.81 -2.68 2.41
CA PHE A 87 -4.10 -1.40 2.33
C PHE A 87 -4.39 -0.51 3.55
N ILE A 88 -5.66 -0.37 3.93
CA ILE A 88 -6.07 0.35 5.15
C ILE A 88 -5.45 -0.30 6.39
N LEU A 89 -5.50 -1.63 6.50
CA LEU A 89 -4.91 -2.36 7.62
C LEU A 89 -3.39 -2.13 7.71
N THR A 90 -2.70 -2.07 6.58
CA THR A 90 -1.27 -1.74 6.49
C THR A 90 -1.00 -0.35 7.07
N LEU A 91 -1.79 0.65 6.70
CA LEU A 91 -1.68 2.01 7.22
C LEU A 91 -1.96 2.06 8.73
N ILE A 92 -3.03 1.44 9.21
CA ILE A 92 -3.39 1.42 10.64
C ILE A 92 -2.28 0.77 11.47
N ILE A 93 -1.78 -0.39 11.05
CA ILE A 93 -0.72 -1.09 11.79
C ILE A 93 0.58 -0.28 11.77
N GLY A 94 0.89 0.36 10.64
CA GLY A 94 2.05 1.25 10.52
C GLY A 94 1.95 2.50 11.38
N ILE A 95 0.75 3.02 11.65
CA ILE A 95 0.53 4.15 12.57
C ILE A 95 0.68 3.71 14.03
N VAL A 96 0.11 2.55 14.40
CA VAL A 96 0.10 2.04 15.77
C VAL A 96 1.46 1.45 16.20
N ASN A 97 2.23 0.94 15.24
CA ASN A 97 3.52 0.30 15.48
C ASN A 97 4.60 0.99 14.61
N ASP A 98 5.54 0.20 14.11
CA ASP A 98 6.52 0.62 13.11
C ASP A 98 6.04 0.26 11.70
N LEU A 99 5.95 1.26 10.82
CA LEU A 99 5.60 1.12 9.40
C LEU A 99 6.56 0.17 8.66
N PHE A 100 7.82 0.06 9.12
CA PHE A 100 8.82 -0.82 8.52
C PHE A 100 9.01 -2.12 9.31
N GLY A 101 8.15 -2.38 10.29
CA GLY A 101 8.18 -3.60 11.09
C GLY A 101 7.74 -4.85 10.31
N THR A 102 8.17 -6.02 10.78
CA THR A 102 7.88 -7.32 10.15
C THR A 102 6.38 -7.58 9.93
N ARG A 103 5.50 -7.09 10.82
CA ARG A 103 4.04 -7.25 10.68
C ARG A 103 3.51 -6.52 9.44
N VAL A 104 3.95 -5.28 9.22
CA VAL A 104 3.54 -4.48 8.06
C VAL A 104 4.09 -5.10 6.78
N LEU A 105 5.31 -5.62 6.81
CA LEU A 105 5.92 -6.33 5.69
C LEU A 105 5.08 -7.55 5.26
N ILE A 106 4.70 -8.42 6.20
CA ILE A 106 3.88 -9.60 5.91
C ILE A 106 2.56 -9.20 5.24
N ILE A 107 1.89 -8.17 5.77
CA ILE A 107 0.63 -7.67 5.22
C ILE A 107 0.83 -7.05 3.84
N SER A 108 1.92 -6.33 3.63
CA SER A 108 2.28 -5.74 2.34
C SER A 108 2.52 -6.82 1.28
N LEU A 109 3.18 -7.92 1.62
CA LEU A 109 3.34 -9.06 0.72
C LEU A 109 2.00 -9.69 0.33
N ILE A 110 1.08 -9.86 1.29
CA ILE A 110 -0.28 -10.32 1.00
C ILE A 110 -1.00 -9.33 0.08
N SER A 111 -0.85 -8.03 0.34
CA SER A 111 -1.41 -6.96 -0.48
C SER A 111 -0.94 -7.05 -1.94
N ILE A 112 0.37 -7.25 -2.15
CA ILE A 112 0.97 -7.43 -3.49
C ILE A 112 0.36 -8.63 -4.21
N LEU A 113 0.16 -9.76 -3.54
CA LEU A 113 -0.45 -10.94 -4.15
C LEU A 113 -1.91 -10.70 -4.56
N VAL A 114 -2.71 -10.09 -3.69
CA VAL A 114 -4.11 -9.76 -3.97
C VAL A 114 -4.21 -8.76 -5.12
N PHE A 115 -3.34 -7.75 -5.13
CA PHE A 115 -3.20 -6.78 -6.23
C PHE A 115 -2.86 -7.47 -7.55
N GLY A 116 -1.81 -8.29 -7.58
CA GLY A 116 -1.37 -9.01 -8.77
C GLY A 116 -2.49 -9.90 -9.34
N LEU A 117 -3.21 -10.61 -8.48
CA LEU A 117 -4.37 -11.40 -8.89
C LEU A 117 -5.49 -10.54 -9.47
N ASN A 118 -5.78 -9.38 -8.87
CA ASN A 118 -6.80 -8.46 -9.35
C ASN A 118 -6.46 -7.92 -10.75
N ILE A 119 -5.22 -7.46 -10.93
CA ILE A 119 -4.71 -6.98 -12.21
C ILE A 119 -4.77 -8.10 -13.26
N TYR A 120 -4.25 -9.29 -12.96
CA TYR A 120 -4.32 -10.43 -13.87
C TYR A 120 -5.76 -10.74 -14.31
N ARG A 121 -6.71 -10.81 -13.38
CA ARG A 121 -8.13 -11.04 -13.71
C ARG A 121 -8.74 -9.93 -14.54
N THR A 122 -8.32 -8.68 -14.31
CA THR A 122 -8.78 -7.50 -15.06
C THR A 122 -8.34 -7.56 -16.51
N PHE A 123 -7.13 -8.05 -16.77
CA PHE A 123 -6.58 -8.14 -18.13
C PHE A 123 -6.95 -9.41 -18.88
N LYS A 124 -7.24 -10.50 -18.16
CA LYS A 124 -7.74 -11.75 -18.75
C LYS A 124 -9.18 -11.62 -19.27
N LYS A 125 -9.98 -10.71 -18.70
CA LYS A 125 -11.32 -10.34 -19.20
C LYS A 125 -11.22 -9.33 -20.35
#